data_AF-A0A9P0BIB7-F1
#
_entry.id   AF-A0A9P0BIB7-F1
#
_cell.length_a   1.000
_cell.length_b   1.000
_cell.length_c   1.000
_cell.angle_alpha   90.00
_cell.angle_beta   90.00
_cell.angle_gamma   90.00
#
_symmetry.space_group_name_H-M   'P 1'
#
loop_
_entity.id
_entity.type
_entity.pdbx_description
1 polymer ?
#
loop_
_entity_poly.entity_id
_entity_poly.type
_entity_poly.pdbx_seq_one_letter_code
_entity_poly.pdbx_strand_id
1 'polypeptide(L)'
;MVELFIKMEDKLLDDEKQTFVFGFSTTELVESVRLLMSDSHQIVLKSVQEKLKNEDRVLDDSKIQEIHDLFLRKAEEPLKKFENEVRTVMAIESKEEDTIEEYTDEDVHKLKLENEELDKEYLREKLFLLKCKQRKQEFDQHIKPVYEQTQQLINSYKNELDQNLYDAINLLKLTNEQEDCIRTELKDHEDLELFKMDYKPKNPPNLF
;
A
#
# COMPACT_ATOMS: atom_id res chain seq x y z
N MET A 1 -35.53 30.41 16.19
CA MET A 1 -34.62 30.61 15.05
C MET A 1 -33.47 31.54 15.41
N VAL A 2 -33.70 32.72 15.99
CA VAL A 2 -32.63 33.69 16.34
C VAL A 2 -31.56 33.14 17.31
N GLU A 3 -31.95 32.37 18.33
CA GLU A 3 -30.99 31.78 19.30
C GLU A 3 -30.05 30.70 18.71
N LEU A 4 -30.46 30.05 17.62
CA LEU A 4 -29.63 29.04 16.93
C LEU A 4 -28.54 29.70 16.09
N PHE A 5 -28.84 30.86 15.50
CA PHE A 5 -27.88 31.64 14.72
C PHE A 5 -26.79 32.24 15.61
N ILE A 6 -27.15 32.82 16.75
CA ILE A 6 -26.19 33.40 17.70
C ILE A 6 -25.21 32.33 18.23
N LYS A 7 -25.71 31.14 18.57
CA LYS A 7 -24.86 30.01 19.00
C LYS A 7 -23.95 29.44 17.90
N MET A 8 -24.26 29.67 16.62
CA MET A 8 -23.39 29.26 15.52
C MET A 8 -22.29 30.31 15.26
N GLU A 9 -22.62 31.59 15.40
CA GLU A 9 -21.69 32.70 15.20
C GLU A 9 -20.59 32.70 16.27
N ASP A 10 -20.94 32.51 17.55
CA ASP A 10 -19.98 32.39 18.65
C ASP A 10 -19.02 31.19 18.46
N LYS A 11 -19.54 30.07 17.91
CA LYS A 11 -18.72 28.87 17.64
C LYS A 11 -17.70 29.09 16.53
N LEU A 12 -18.08 29.85 15.49
CA LEU A 12 -17.18 30.18 14.38
C LEU A 12 -16.05 31.09 14.85
N LEU A 13 -16.38 32.08 15.69
CA LEU A 13 -15.41 32.98 16.30
C LEU A 13 -14.41 32.25 17.20
N ASP A 14 -14.85 31.24 17.95
CA ASP A 14 -13.96 30.42 18.78
C ASP A 14 -13.05 29.54 17.92
N ASP A 15 -13.57 28.92 16.85
CA ASP A 15 -12.80 28.08 15.94
C ASP A 15 -11.75 28.90 15.17
N GLU A 16 -12.05 30.14 14.79
CA GLU A 16 -11.12 31.07 14.15
C GLU A 16 -9.96 31.44 15.08
N LYS A 17 -10.26 31.75 16.36
CA LYS A 17 -9.22 32.00 17.37
C LYS A 17 -8.35 30.78 17.63
N GLN A 18 -8.96 29.59 17.71
CA GLN A 18 -8.24 28.34 17.85
C GLN A 18 -7.31 28.08 16.67
N THR A 19 -7.79 28.34 15.45
CA THR A 19 -6.97 28.20 14.24
C THR A 19 -5.79 29.16 14.27
N PHE A 20 -5.98 30.40 14.72
CA PHE A 20 -4.89 31.36 14.86
C PHE A 20 -3.82 30.90 15.88
N VAL A 21 -4.22 30.38 17.04
CA VAL A 21 -3.29 30.01 18.12
C VAL A 21 -2.68 28.62 17.93
N PHE A 22 -3.45 27.63 17.48
CA PHE A 22 -3.04 26.22 17.41
C PHE A 22 -2.77 25.74 15.98
N GLY A 23 -3.12 26.53 14.96
CA GLY A 23 -3.02 26.14 13.54
C GLY A 23 -4.12 25.19 13.06
N PHE A 24 -5.07 24.84 13.93
CA PHE A 24 -6.26 24.04 13.62
C PHE A 24 -7.36 24.31 14.65
N SER A 25 -8.61 24.06 14.27
CA SER A 25 -9.77 24.22 15.18
C SER A 25 -10.17 22.92 15.88
N THR A 26 -10.92 23.03 16.97
CA THR A 26 -11.54 21.87 17.63
C THR A 26 -12.44 21.10 16.65
N THR A 27 -13.18 21.80 15.81
CA THR A 27 -14.07 21.19 14.82
C THR A 27 -13.28 20.36 13.80
N GLU A 28 -12.16 20.88 13.30
CA GLU A 28 -11.26 20.15 12.40
C GLU A 28 -10.64 18.91 13.07
N LEU A 29 -10.23 19.03 14.34
CA LEU A 29 -9.67 17.91 15.10
C LEU A 29 -10.71 16.81 15.31
N VAL A 30 -11.93 17.16 15.69
CA VAL A 30 -13.02 16.20 15.93
C VAL A 30 -13.41 15.48 14.64
N GLU A 31 -13.49 16.19 13.51
CA GLU A 31 -13.80 15.57 12.22
C GLU A 31 -12.66 14.66 11.75
N SER A 32 -11.40 15.06 11.96
CA SER A 32 -10.23 14.23 11.66
C SER A 32 -10.25 12.91 12.45
N VAL A 33 -10.59 12.97 13.73
CA VAL A 33 -10.72 11.77 14.59
C VAL A 33 -11.89 10.90 14.11
N ARG A 34 -13.03 11.50 13.78
CA ARG A 34 -14.20 10.77 13.25
C ARG A 34 -13.86 10.00 11.98
N LEU A 35 -13.19 10.65 11.02
CA LEU A 35 -12.76 10.03 9.77
C LEU A 35 -11.78 8.89 10.03
N LEU A 36 -10.76 9.12 10.88
CA LEU A 36 -9.77 8.10 11.22
C LEU A 36 -10.40 6.87 11.88
N MET A 37 -11.37 7.06 12.78
CA MET A 37 -12.11 5.96 13.41
C MET A 37 -12.92 5.16 12.38
N SER A 38 -13.61 5.85 11.47
CA SER A 38 -14.38 5.22 10.39
C SER A 38 -13.46 4.37 9.49
N ASP A 39 -12.36 4.94 9.02
CA ASP A 39 -11.41 4.27 8.14
C ASP A 39 -10.76 3.06 8.83
N SER A 40 -10.36 3.22 10.09
CA SER A 40 -9.79 2.14 10.89
C SER A 40 -10.78 0.98 11.05
N HIS A 41 -12.06 1.30 11.29
CA HIS A 41 -13.10 0.28 11.40
C HIS A 41 -13.32 -0.45 10.06
N GLN A 42 -13.35 0.27 8.94
CA GLN A 42 -13.46 -0.35 7.61
C GLN A 42 -12.28 -1.28 7.29
N ILE A 43 -11.06 -0.91 7.67
CA ILE A 43 -9.87 -1.77 7.51
C ILE A 43 -10.05 -3.08 8.29
N VAL A 44 -10.51 -2.99 9.54
CA VAL A 44 -10.78 -4.18 10.36
C VAL A 44 -11.85 -5.05 9.72
N LEU A 45 -12.94 -4.46 9.23
CA LEU A 45 -14.02 -5.20 8.57
C LEU A 45 -13.54 -5.90 7.29
N LYS A 46 -12.72 -5.24 6.46
CA LYS A 46 -12.09 -5.86 5.29
C LYS A 46 -11.19 -7.03 5.68
N SER A 47 -10.38 -6.88 6.73
CA SER A 47 -9.52 -7.96 7.22
C SER A 47 -10.32 -9.16 7.73
N VAL A 48 -11.43 -8.91 8.43
CA VAL A 48 -12.36 -9.97 8.87
C VAL A 48 -12.98 -10.67 7.66
N GLN A 49 -13.40 -9.91 6.65
CA GLN A 49 -13.99 -10.45 5.43
C GLN A 49 -12.99 -11.32 4.66
N GLU A 50 -11.73 -10.91 4.54
CA GLU A 50 -10.65 -11.70 3.93
C GLU A 50 -10.38 -13.00 4.68
N LYS A 51 -10.30 -12.95 6.02
CA LYS A 51 -10.12 -14.16 6.84
C LYS A 51 -11.27 -15.15 6.67
N LEU A 52 -12.50 -14.67 6.63
CA LEU A 52 -13.67 -15.52 6.43
C LEU A 52 -13.68 -16.14 5.03
N LYS A 53 -13.30 -15.38 4.00
CA LYS A 53 -13.14 -15.92 2.63
C LYS A 53 -12.12 -17.07 2.58
N ASN A 54 -11.03 -16.98 3.34
CA ASN A 54 -10.03 -18.05 3.43
C ASN A 54 -10.52 -19.31 4.18
N GLU A 55 -11.61 -19.21 4.94
CA GLU A 55 -12.26 -20.32 5.66
C GLU A 55 -13.51 -20.86 4.93
N ASP A 56 -13.68 -20.55 3.63
CA ASP A 56 -14.89 -20.84 2.84
C ASP A 56 -16.20 -20.28 3.44
N ARG A 57 -16.09 -19.26 4.30
CA ARG A 57 -17.22 -18.54 4.89
C ARG A 57 -17.38 -17.20 4.18
N VAL A 58 -18.44 -17.06 3.39
CA VAL A 58 -18.73 -15.78 2.73
C VAL A 58 -19.59 -14.93 3.66
N LEU A 59 -19.04 -13.83 4.17
CA LEU A 59 -19.85 -12.76 4.74
C LEU A 59 -20.33 -11.85 3.61
N ASP A 60 -21.65 -11.67 3.53
CA ASP A 60 -22.28 -10.76 2.56
C ASP A 60 -21.86 -9.31 2.83
N ASP A 61 -21.59 -8.55 1.78
CA ASP A 61 -21.22 -7.13 1.83
C ASP A 61 -22.31 -6.31 2.54
N SER A 62 -23.58 -6.73 2.42
CA SER A 62 -24.71 -6.11 3.13
C SER A 62 -24.54 -6.19 4.67
N LYS A 63 -24.07 -7.32 5.19
CA LYS A 63 -23.85 -7.53 6.62
C LYS A 63 -22.64 -6.76 7.14
N ILE A 64 -21.61 -6.62 6.31
CA ILE A 64 -20.45 -5.77 6.62
C ILE A 64 -20.90 -4.32 6.77
N GLN A 65 -21.74 -3.84 5.86
CA GLN A 65 -22.30 -2.50 5.92
C GLN A 65 -23.19 -2.30 7.16
N GLU A 66 -24.04 -3.27 7.49
CA GLU A 66 -24.87 -3.21 8.71
C GLU A 66 -24.03 -3.09 10.00
N ILE A 67 -22.93 -3.84 10.09
CA ILE A 67 -22.01 -3.77 11.24
C ILE A 67 -21.33 -2.40 11.30
N HIS A 68 -20.88 -1.88 10.15
CA HIS A 68 -20.28 -0.55 10.06
C HIS A 68 -21.25 0.55 10.49
N ASP A 69 -22.50 0.50 10.01
CA ASP A 69 -23.52 1.48 10.36
C ASP A 69 -23.95 1.38 11.83
N LEU A 70 -23.91 0.19 12.42
CA LEU A 70 -24.11 0.00 13.84
C LEU A 70 -22.95 0.60 14.65
N PHE A 71 -21.71 0.39 14.21
CA PHE A 71 -20.54 0.99 14.83
C PHE A 71 -20.61 2.52 14.83
N LEU A 72 -20.91 3.14 13.68
CA LEU A 72 -21.05 4.59 13.57
C LEU A 72 -22.12 5.13 14.53
N ARG A 73 -23.30 4.49 14.56
CA ARG A 73 -24.37 4.86 15.51
C ARG A 73 -23.96 4.72 16.97
N LYS A 74 -23.15 3.71 17.31
CA LYS A 74 -22.63 3.53 18.67
C LYS A 74 -21.50 4.50 19.01
N ALA A 75 -20.76 4.97 18.00
CA ALA A 75 -19.66 5.92 18.16
C ALA A 75 -20.15 7.38 18.30
N GLU A 76 -21.37 7.71 17.89
CA GLU A 76 -21.92 9.07 17.98
C GLU A 76 -21.86 9.67 19.40
N GLU A 77 -22.32 8.93 20.41
CA GLU A 77 -22.35 9.43 21.79
C GLU A 77 -20.94 9.61 22.39
N PRO A 78 -20.01 8.63 22.28
CA PRO A 78 -18.61 8.83 22.64
C PRO A 78 -17.94 9.99 21.90
N LEU A 79 -18.17 10.12 20.59
CA LEU A 79 -17.60 11.22 19.79
C LEU A 79 -18.10 12.58 20.25
N LYS A 80 -19.39 12.67 20.63
CA LYS A 80 -19.96 13.90 21.18
C LYS A 80 -19.38 14.26 22.55
N LYS A 81 -19.08 13.26 23.39
CA LYS A 81 -18.40 13.48 24.68
C LYS A 81 -16.97 13.98 24.45
N PHE A 82 -16.25 13.34 23.54
CA PHE A 82 -14.92 13.77 23.11
C PHE A 82 -14.92 15.21 22.57
N GLU A 83 -15.85 15.56 21.68
CA GLU A 83 -16.00 16.91 21.14
C GLU A 83 -16.15 17.96 22.26
N ASN A 84 -17.00 17.68 23.25
CA ASN A 84 -17.21 18.60 24.37
C ASN A 84 -15.95 18.75 25.25
N GLU A 85 -15.22 17.66 25.50
CA GLU A 85 -13.97 17.69 26.27
C GLU A 85 -12.90 18.50 25.55
N VAL A 86 -12.66 18.21 24.27
CA VAL A 86 -11.69 18.93 23.45
C VAL A 86 -12.03 20.41 23.37
N ARG A 87 -13.30 20.75 23.17
CA ARG A 87 -13.74 22.15 23.11
C ARG A 87 -13.50 22.91 24.42
N THR A 88 -13.54 22.20 25.55
CA THR A 88 -13.21 22.79 26.86
C THR A 88 -11.70 22.97 27.02
N VAL A 89 -10.90 21.99 26.60
CA VAL A 89 -9.44 22.03 26.71
C VAL A 89 -8.82 23.06 25.75
N MET A 90 -9.36 23.18 24.55
CA MET A 90 -8.89 24.12 23.51
C MET A 90 -9.56 25.49 23.60
N ALA A 91 -10.37 25.75 24.63
CA ALA A 91 -10.98 27.07 24.82
C ALA A 91 -9.88 28.09 25.12
N ILE A 92 -9.81 29.14 24.30
CA ILE A 92 -8.87 30.25 24.50
C ILE A 92 -9.58 31.29 25.37
N GLU A 93 -9.12 31.47 26.60
CA GLU A 93 -9.61 32.56 27.45
C GLU A 93 -9.23 33.90 26.81
N SER A 94 -10.21 34.80 26.68
CA SER A 94 -9.97 36.17 26.22
C SER A 94 -9.28 36.96 27.33
N LYS A 95 -7.97 36.81 27.48
CA LYS A 95 -7.19 37.69 28.36
C LYS A 95 -6.06 38.37 27.60
N GLU A 96 -6.22 39.69 27.61
CA GLU A 96 -5.24 40.76 27.44
C GLU A 96 -4.57 40.86 26.07
N GLU A 97 -5.02 41.90 25.36
CA GLU A 97 -4.35 42.69 24.33
C GLU A 97 -2.98 42.14 23.91
N ASP A 98 -2.93 41.65 22.67
CA ASP A 98 -1.67 41.43 21.96
C ASP A 98 -0.77 42.65 22.18
N THR A 99 0.33 42.46 22.91
CA THR A 99 1.47 43.36 22.83
C THR A 99 2.01 43.25 21.41
N ILE A 100 1.49 44.09 20.52
CA ILE A 100 1.97 44.23 19.16
C ILE A 100 3.38 44.80 19.28
N GLU A 101 4.40 43.95 19.15
CA GLU A 101 5.72 44.41 18.79
C GLU A 101 5.61 45.02 17.39
N GLU A 102 5.74 46.34 17.28
CA GLU A 102 5.71 47.04 16.00
C GLU A 102 6.94 46.61 15.18
N TYR A 103 6.70 45.86 14.09
CA TYR A 103 7.72 45.58 13.09
C TYR A 103 8.20 46.87 12.45
N THR A 104 9.51 46.98 12.23
CA THR A 104 10.08 48.12 11.51
C THR A 104 9.75 48.04 10.02
N ASP A 105 9.77 49.17 9.31
CA ASP A 105 9.58 49.20 7.85
C ASP A 105 10.62 48.36 7.10
N GLU A 106 11.83 48.21 7.65
CA GLU A 106 12.87 47.32 7.11
C GLU A 106 12.48 45.84 7.25
N ASP A 107 11.92 45.42 8.38
CA ASP A 107 11.44 44.05 8.60
C ASP A 107 10.30 43.72 7.63
N VAL A 108 9.35 44.65 7.46
CA VAL A 108 8.23 44.50 6.51
C VAL A 108 8.73 44.41 5.07
N HIS A 109 9.75 45.20 4.70
CA HIS A 109 10.32 45.14 3.35
C HIS A 109 11.05 43.82 3.10
N LYS A 110 11.81 43.33 4.08
CA LYS A 110 12.49 42.03 3.99
C LYS A 110 11.50 40.87 3.89
N LEU A 111 10.43 40.87 4.68
CA LEU A 111 9.37 39.86 4.61
C LEU A 111 8.66 39.86 3.25
N LYS A 112 8.47 41.02 2.61
CA LYS A 112 7.91 41.09 1.25
C LYS A 112 8.82 40.43 0.22
N LEU A 113 10.14 40.65 0.31
CA LEU A 113 11.11 40.01 -0.58
C LEU A 113 11.15 38.49 -0.35
N GLU A 114 11.16 38.04 0.90
CA GLU A 114 11.11 36.61 1.23
C GLU A 114 9.82 35.95 0.72
N ASN A 115 8.66 36.61 0.85
CA ASN A 115 7.41 36.11 0.28
C ASN A 115 7.48 35.99 -1.25
N GLU A 116 8.02 36.98 -1.95
CA GLU A 116 8.18 36.91 -3.41
C GLU A 116 9.14 35.79 -3.86
N GLU A 117 10.17 35.49 -3.05
CA GLU A 117 11.06 34.35 -3.29
C GLU A 117 10.36 33.02 -3.04
N LEU A 118 9.64 32.90 -1.92
CA LEU A 118 8.85 31.71 -1.58
C LEU A 118 7.76 31.42 -2.61
N ASP A 119 7.08 32.44 -3.15
CA ASP A 119 6.09 32.26 -4.23
C ASP A 119 6.74 31.69 -5.50
N LYS A 120 7.94 32.17 -5.86
CA LYS A 120 8.70 31.64 -7.00
C LYS A 120 9.15 30.21 -6.75
N GLU A 121 9.59 29.90 -5.53
CA GLU A 121 10.00 28.54 -5.15
C GLU A 121 8.81 27.57 -5.16
N TYR A 122 7.67 27.98 -4.60
CA TYR A 122 6.42 27.21 -4.65
C TYR A 122 6.01 26.87 -6.09
N LEU A 123 6.06 27.84 -7.01
CA LEU A 123 5.75 27.62 -8.42
C LEU A 123 6.72 26.62 -9.07
N ARG A 124 8.02 26.70 -8.76
CA ARG A 124 9.03 25.76 -9.25
C ARG A 124 8.79 24.36 -8.73
N GLU A 125 8.56 24.20 -7.43
CA GLU A 125 8.28 22.91 -6.80
C GLU A 125 7.00 22.27 -7.36
N LYS A 126 5.95 23.08 -7.57
CA LYS A 126 4.71 22.61 -8.19
C LYS A 126 4.93 22.10 -9.62
N LEU A 127 5.73 22.79 -10.42
CA LEU A 127 6.11 22.35 -11.76
C LEU A 127 6.99 21.09 -11.72
N PHE A 128 7.91 21.00 -10.77
CA PHE A 128 8.75 19.83 -10.59
C PHE A 128 7.92 18.59 -10.23
N LEU A 129 6.98 18.73 -9.29
CA LEU A 129 6.04 17.68 -8.92
C LEU A 129 5.21 17.18 -10.12
N LEU A 130 4.72 18.10 -10.96
CA LEU A 130 4.02 17.75 -12.20
C LEU A 130 4.88 16.91 -13.14
N LYS A 131 6.15 17.30 -13.34
CA LYS A 131 7.10 16.53 -14.16
C LYS A 131 7.37 15.14 -13.57
N CYS A 132 7.49 15.03 -12.25
CA CYS A 132 7.65 13.74 -11.58
C CYS A 132 6.43 12.84 -11.77
N LYS A 133 5.21 13.39 -11.65
CA LYS A 133 3.97 12.65 -11.91
C LYS A 133 3.90 12.15 -13.35
N GLN A 134 4.24 13.01 -14.32
CA GLN A 134 4.26 12.63 -15.73
C GLN A 134 5.27 11.52 -16.02
N ARG A 135 6.51 11.64 -15.52
CA ARG A 135 7.52 10.58 -15.68
C ARG A 135 7.12 9.27 -15.02
N LYS A 136 6.46 9.33 -13.86
CA LYS A 136 5.92 8.14 -13.21
C LYS A 136 4.85 7.47 -14.08
N GLN A 137 3.93 8.25 -14.65
CA GLN A 137 2.94 7.71 -15.58
C GLN A 137 3.58 7.10 -16.82
N GLU A 138 4.58 7.74 -17.43
CA GLU A 138 5.33 7.18 -18.56
C GLU A 138 6.01 5.86 -18.19
N PHE A 139 6.63 5.79 -17.01
CA PHE A 139 7.24 4.55 -16.51
C PHE A 139 6.18 3.44 -16.32
N ASP A 140 5.08 3.74 -15.63
CA ASP A 140 4.04 2.76 -15.31
C ASP A 140 3.30 2.28 -16.56
N GLN A 141 3.09 3.14 -17.57
CA GLN A 141 2.33 2.80 -18.78
C GLN A 141 3.16 2.17 -19.89
N HIS A 142 4.45 2.53 -20.00
CA HIS A 142 5.25 2.12 -21.15
C HIS A 142 6.44 1.24 -20.77
N ILE A 143 7.12 1.53 -19.65
CA ILE A 143 8.37 0.85 -19.31
C ILE A 143 8.09 -0.40 -18.47
N LYS A 144 7.30 -0.27 -17.41
CA LYS A 144 6.97 -1.35 -16.48
C LYS A 144 6.33 -2.56 -17.18
N PRO A 145 5.35 -2.41 -18.09
CA PRO A 145 4.74 -3.56 -18.76
C PRO A 145 5.73 -4.32 -19.65
N VAL A 146 6.66 -3.62 -20.30
CA VAL A 146 7.70 -4.24 -21.14
C VAL A 146 8.66 -5.06 -20.28
N TYR A 147 9.06 -4.53 -19.12
CA TYR A 147 9.87 -5.28 -18.16
C TYR A 147 9.15 -6.52 -17.64
N GLU A 148 7.87 -6.41 -17.28
CA GLU A 148 7.06 -7.54 -16.79
C GLU A 148 6.89 -8.61 -17.88
N GLN A 149 6.62 -8.23 -19.12
CA GLN A 149 6.53 -9.14 -20.26
C GLN A 149 7.87 -9.86 -20.51
N THR A 150 8.98 -9.13 -20.44
CA THR A 150 10.32 -9.72 -20.60
C THR A 150 10.62 -10.71 -19.49
N GLN A 151 10.25 -10.37 -18.25
CA GLN A 151 10.42 -11.26 -17.10
C GLN A 151 9.57 -12.54 -17.24
N GLN A 152 8.33 -12.41 -17.71
CA GLN A 152 7.47 -13.56 -17.99
C GLN A 152 8.08 -14.46 -19.07
N LEU A 153 8.60 -13.88 -20.16
CA LEU A 153 9.27 -14.63 -21.21
C LEU A 153 10.46 -15.43 -20.68
N ILE A 154 11.31 -14.78 -19.87
CA ILE A 154 12.46 -15.44 -19.22
C ILE A 154 12.00 -16.60 -18.33
N ASN A 155 10.94 -16.40 -17.55
CA ASN A 155 10.41 -17.43 -16.66
C ASN A 155 9.82 -18.61 -17.45
N SER A 156 9.10 -18.36 -18.55
CA SER A 156 8.56 -19.41 -19.42
C SER A 156 9.69 -20.26 -19.99
N TYR A 157 10.76 -19.65 -20.51
CA TYR A 157 11.91 -20.40 -21.02
C TYR A 157 12.63 -21.22 -19.95
N LYS A 158 12.74 -20.72 -18.72
CA LYS A 158 13.30 -21.50 -17.60
C LYS A 158 12.44 -22.71 -17.29
N ASN A 159 11.13 -22.55 -17.21
CA ASN A 159 10.21 -23.66 -16.93
C ASN A 159 10.26 -24.74 -18.03
N GLU A 160 10.33 -24.33 -19.31
CA GLU A 160 10.50 -25.28 -20.41
C GLU A 160 11.83 -26.04 -20.31
N LEU A 161 12.91 -25.36 -19.94
CA LEU A 161 14.22 -25.99 -19.75
C LEU A 161 14.19 -27.01 -18.61
N ASP A 162 13.60 -26.66 -17.48
CA ASP A 162 13.46 -27.56 -16.31
C ASP A 162 12.59 -28.78 -16.65
N GLN A 163 11.51 -28.59 -17.39
CA GLN A 163 10.64 -29.68 -17.85
C GLN A 163 11.38 -30.62 -18.81
N ASN A 164 12.09 -30.07 -19.80
CA ASN A 164 12.90 -30.86 -20.73
C ASN A 164 13.99 -31.65 -20.00
N LEU A 165 14.60 -31.07 -18.97
CA LEU A 165 15.59 -31.74 -18.14
C LEU A 165 14.96 -32.90 -17.35
N TYR A 166 13.78 -32.68 -16.76
CA TYR A 166 13.03 -33.70 -16.04
C TYR A 166 12.66 -34.88 -16.95
N ASP A 167 12.15 -34.59 -18.16
CA ASP A 167 11.78 -35.60 -19.14
C ASP A 167 13.01 -36.41 -19.61
N ALA A 168 14.15 -35.75 -19.84
CA ALA A 168 15.41 -36.41 -20.18
C ALA A 168 15.89 -37.36 -19.06
N ILE A 169 15.77 -36.96 -17.79
CA ILE A 169 16.12 -37.81 -16.64
C ILE A 169 15.22 -39.05 -16.57
N ASN A 170 13.91 -38.89 -16.80
CA ASN A 170 12.97 -40.02 -16.78
C ASN A 170 13.22 -41.00 -17.94
N LEU A 171 13.53 -40.49 -19.12
CA LEU A 171 13.82 -41.32 -20.29
C LEU A 171 15.12 -42.13 -20.09
N LEU A 172 16.12 -41.54 -19.44
CA LEU A 172 17.34 -42.24 -19.03
C LEU A 172 17.05 -43.39 -18.04
N LYS A 173 16.20 -43.14 -17.02
CA LYS A 173 15.80 -44.19 -16.06
C LYS A 173 15.07 -45.34 -16.75
N LEU A 174 14.11 -45.04 -17.63
CA LEU A 174 13.38 -46.05 -18.38
C LEU A 174 14.33 -46.89 -19.26
N THR A 175 15.29 -46.25 -19.92
CA THR A 175 16.29 -46.95 -20.74
C THR A 175 17.14 -47.89 -19.88
N ASN A 176 17.57 -47.45 -18.69
CA ASN A 176 18.32 -48.29 -17.76
C ASN A 176 17.49 -49.48 -17.25
N GLU A 177 16.22 -49.28 -16.93
CA GLU A 177 15.31 -50.36 -16.52
C GLU A 177 15.10 -51.39 -17.64
N GLN A 178 14.98 -50.93 -18.90
CA GLN A 178 14.91 -51.81 -20.06
C GLN A 178 16.22 -52.59 -20.27
N GLU A 179 17.37 -51.92 -20.12
CA GLU A 179 18.68 -52.57 -20.21
C GLU A 179 18.84 -53.64 -19.13
N ASP A 180 18.43 -53.35 -17.89
CA ASP A 180 18.47 -54.31 -16.77
C ASP A 180 17.53 -55.51 -17.01
N CYS A 181 16.34 -55.26 -17.58
CA CYS A 181 15.41 -56.31 -17.98
C CYS A 181 16.03 -57.23 -19.04
N ILE A 182 16.57 -56.64 -20.12
CA ILE A 182 17.26 -57.38 -21.19
C ILE A 182 18.44 -58.16 -20.64
N ARG A 183 19.28 -57.56 -19.78
CA ARG A 183 20.40 -58.25 -19.13
C ARG A 183 19.96 -59.42 -18.26
N THR A 184 18.78 -59.31 -17.63
CA THR A 184 18.22 -60.37 -16.79
C THR A 184 17.66 -61.51 -17.64
N GLU A 185 16.93 -61.21 -18.72
CA GLU A 185 16.42 -62.23 -19.64
C GLU A 185 17.55 -62.93 -20.41
N LEU A 186 18.61 -62.21 -20.78
CA LEU A 186 19.78 -62.77 -21.46
C LEU A 186 20.74 -63.51 -20.53
N LYS A 187 20.64 -63.36 -19.21
CA LYS A 187 21.49 -64.08 -18.23
C LYS A 187 21.30 -65.59 -18.25
N ASP A 188 20.13 -66.05 -18.70
CA ASP A 188 19.80 -67.48 -18.85
C ASP A 188 20.24 -68.04 -20.23
N HIS A 189 20.83 -67.22 -21.10
CA HIS A 189 21.43 -67.61 -22.36
C HIS A 189 22.95 -67.44 -22.30
N GLU A 190 23.71 -68.53 -22.45
CA GLU A 190 25.18 -68.61 -22.32
C GLU A 190 26.02 -67.80 -23.34
N ASP A 191 25.44 -66.84 -24.07
CA ASP A 191 26.13 -66.04 -25.09
C ASP A 191 26.18 -64.54 -24.72
N LEU A 192 26.80 -64.22 -23.59
CA LEU A 192 26.84 -62.87 -23.00
C LEU A 192 28.10 -62.04 -23.35
N GLU A 193 28.81 -62.38 -24.43
CA GLU A 193 29.95 -61.58 -24.91
C GLU A 193 29.56 -60.47 -25.89
N LEU A 194 28.34 -60.48 -26.44
CA LEU A 194 27.93 -59.51 -27.48
C LEU A 194 27.38 -58.17 -26.97
N PHE A 195 27.00 -58.05 -25.69
CA PHE A 195 26.30 -56.87 -25.14
C PHE A 195 27.11 -56.02 -24.15
N LYS A 196 28.44 -56.17 -24.12
CA LYS A 196 29.31 -55.18 -23.46
C LYS A 196 29.41 -53.94 -24.34
N MET A 197 28.34 -53.16 -24.44
CA MET A 197 28.48 -51.77 -24.87
C MET A 197 29.10 -51.00 -23.70
N ASP A 198 30.39 -50.67 -23.85
CA ASP A 198 31.12 -49.76 -22.97
C ASP A 198 30.50 -48.35 -23.04
N TYR A 199 29.37 -48.15 -22.35
CA TYR A 199 28.83 -46.82 -22.15
C TYR A 199 29.62 -46.15 -21.00
N LYS A 200 30.68 -45.41 -21.37
CA LYS A 200 31.27 -44.41 -20.48
C LYS A 200 30.43 -43.15 -20.57
N PRO A 201 29.66 -42.77 -19.54
CA PRO A 201 29.02 -41.46 -19.53
C PRO A 201 30.12 -40.41 -19.63
N LYS A 202 30.14 -39.65 -20.73
CA LYS A 202 30.92 -38.41 -20.78
C LYS A 202 30.27 -37.50 -19.74
N ASN A 203 31.08 -37.03 -18.79
CA ASN A 203 30.69 -36.19 -17.66
C ASN A 203 29.54 -35.22 -18.04
N PRO A 204 28.51 -35.08 -17.18
CA PRO A 204 27.52 -34.02 -17.39
C PRO A 204 28.24 -32.67 -17.44
N PRO A 205 27.82 -31.74 -18.32
CA PRO A 205 28.43 -30.42 -18.40
C PRO A 205 28.27 -29.73 -17.04
N ASN A 206 29.41 -29.32 -16.47
CA ASN A 206 29.48 -28.48 -15.29
C ASN A 206 28.76 -27.16 -15.61
N LEU A 207 27.59 -26.95 -15.01
CA LEU A 207 26.90 -25.66 -14.99
C LEU A 207 27.28 -24.96 -13.69
N PHE A 208 28.44 -24.29 -13.71
CA PHE A 208 28.73 -23.15 -12.84
C PHE A 208 28.62 -21.89 -13.68
#